data_AF-A7IB63-F1
#
_entry.id   AF-A7IB63-F1
#
_cell.length_a   1.000
_cell.length_b   1.000
_cell.length_c   1.000
_cell.angle_alpha   90.00
_cell.angle_beta   90.00
_cell.angle_gamma   90.00
#
_symmetry.space_group_name_H-M   'P 1'
#
loop_
_entity.id
_entity.type
_entity.pdbx_description
1 polymer ?
#
loop_
_entity_poly.entity_id
_entity_poly.type
_entity_poly.pdbx_seq_one_letter_code
_entity_poly.pdbx_strand_id
1 'polypeptide(L)'
;MGFLLFYKKKTKKFCIGRNNASINEQTTKESIHTMKQEHLQPVTVIAGVITVSTSRNQEKDTSGKSIQAILTEAKILIRHYAVVPDKIEAIRTELYQAIRTCNCVIINGGTGLTHDDCTIEAVSPLLEKRMDGFGELFRMKSYEEIGTSSMLSRAVAGTIQGKAIFCIPGSTAAVTLATKTLILPEIDHILSHANR
;
A
#
# COMPACT_ATOMS: atom_id res chain seq x y z
N MET A 1 -38.03 -14.14 46.47
CA MET A 1 -37.26 -12.91 46.76
C MET A 1 -35.89 -13.34 47.29
N GLY A 2 -34.94 -13.63 46.39
CA GLY A 2 -33.72 -14.37 46.71
C GLY A 2 -32.45 -13.71 46.19
N PHE A 3 -31.71 -13.13 47.15
CA PHE A 3 -30.26 -12.92 47.26
C PHE A 3 -29.36 -12.87 46.02
N LEU A 4 -28.70 -11.72 45.90
CA LEU A 4 -27.51 -11.39 45.13
C LEU A 4 -26.33 -12.33 45.50
N LEU A 5 -25.76 -13.03 44.51
CA LEU A 5 -24.56 -13.86 44.70
C LEU A 5 -23.44 -13.38 43.76
N PHE A 6 -22.52 -12.63 44.35
CA PHE A 6 -21.21 -12.27 43.81
C PHE A 6 -20.40 -13.54 43.51
N TYR A 7 -20.02 -13.74 42.25
CA TYR A 7 -19.12 -14.83 41.86
C TYR A 7 -17.67 -14.46 42.20
N LYS A 8 -17.11 -15.17 43.19
CA LYS A 8 -15.74 -15.04 43.70
C LYS A 8 -14.82 -15.99 42.93
N LYS A 9 -14.00 -15.49 41.99
CA LYS A 9 -13.01 -16.33 41.28
C LYS A 9 -11.73 -16.45 42.10
N LYS A 10 -11.48 -17.64 42.65
CA LYS A 10 -10.24 -18.06 43.34
C LYS A 10 -9.06 -18.01 42.37
N THR A 11 -8.04 -17.21 42.67
CA THR A 11 -6.72 -17.30 42.04
C THR A 11 -5.86 -18.33 42.77
N LYS A 12 -5.37 -19.34 42.06
CA LYS A 12 -4.29 -20.21 42.55
C LYS A 12 -2.99 -19.42 42.49
N LYS A 13 -2.35 -19.21 43.65
CA LYS A 13 -0.96 -18.80 43.77
C LYS A 13 -0.06 -19.89 43.18
N PHE A 14 0.69 -19.54 42.14
CA PHE A 14 1.93 -20.23 41.81
C PHE A 14 3.06 -19.25 42.13
N CYS A 15 3.76 -19.52 43.23
CA CYS A 15 4.93 -18.77 43.63
C CYS A 15 6.15 -19.41 42.97
N ILE A 16 6.77 -18.72 42.02
CA ILE A 16 8.19 -18.85 41.74
C ILE A 16 8.79 -17.47 41.99
N GLY A 17 9.60 -17.37 43.04
CA GLY A 17 10.37 -16.18 43.31
C GLY A 17 11.55 -16.08 42.34
N ARG A 18 11.87 -14.86 41.92
CA ARG A 18 13.19 -14.22 42.08
C ARG A 18 13.20 -12.85 41.39
N ASN A 19 13.63 -11.88 42.17
CA ASN A 19 14.26 -10.60 41.82
C ASN A 19 13.45 -9.57 41.02
N ASN A 20 13.01 -8.56 41.77
CA ASN A 20 12.60 -7.25 41.26
C ASN A 20 13.80 -6.56 40.60
N ALA A 21 13.84 -6.57 39.27
CA ALA A 21 14.50 -5.52 38.50
C ALA A 21 13.38 -4.78 37.76
N SER A 22 13.14 -3.54 38.17
CA SER A 22 12.19 -2.62 37.53
C SER A 22 12.69 -2.31 36.13
N ILE A 23 12.25 -3.08 35.12
CA ILE A 23 12.53 -2.77 33.72
C ILE A 23 11.55 -1.66 33.33
N ASN A 24 12.11 -0.47 33.13
CA ASN A 24 11.37 0.73 32.80
C ASN A 24 10.77 0.61 31.39
N GLU A 25 9.45 0.66 31.29
CA GLU A 25 8.66 0.51 30.05
C GLU A 25 8.83 1.69 29.06
N GLN A 26 9.61 2.70 29.46
CA GLN A 26 9.93 3.89 28.67
C GLN A 26 11.10 3.70 27.70
N THR A 27 11.98 2.71 27.92
CA THR A 27 13.22 2.58 27.13
C THR A 27 13.03 1.84 25.79
N THR A 28 11.88 1.20 25.57
CA THR A 28 11.59 0.42 24.34
C THR A 28 10.88 1.20 23.23
N LYS A 29 10.38 2.41 23.50
CA LYS A 29 9.68 3.23 22.48
C LYS A 29 10.60 4.15 21.67
N GLU A 30 11.83 4.39 22.12
CA GLU A 30 12.78 5.28 21.42
C GLU A 30 13.63 4.57 20.35
N SER A 31 13.62 3.23 20.28
CA SER A 31 14.52 2.48 19.38
C SER A 31 13.93 2.07 18.03
N ILE A 32 12.68 2.43 17.71
CA ILE A 32 12.09 2.19 16.38
C ILE A 32 12.20 3.42 15.48
N HIS A 33 12.52 4.59 16.04
CA HIS A 33 12.68 5.81 15.27
C HIS A 33 14.15 6.03 14.91
N THR A 34 14.45 6.02 13.61
CA THR A 34 15.69 6.49 12.98
C THR A 34 16.80 5.45 12.78
N MET A 35 16.56 4.45 11.92
CA MET A 35 17.65 4.04 11.01
C MET A 35 17.85 5.19 10.03
N LYS A 36 18.91 5.96 10.28
CA LYS A 36 19.36 7.09 9.46
C LYS A 36 19.52 6.65 8.00
N GLN A 37 18.78 7.29 7.11
CA GLN A 37 18.89 7.21 5.66
C GLN A 37 20.18 7.90 5.19
N GLU A 38 21.34 7.35 5.52
CA GLU A 38 22.61 7.80 4.96
C GLU A 38 23.00 6.79 3.86
N HIS A 39 23.32 7.28 2.64
CA HIS A 39 23.77 6.53 1.44
C HIS A 39 22.78 6.28 0.29
N LEU A 40 21.63 6.95 0.20
CA LEU A 40 20.82 6.93 -1.02
C LEU A 40 21.05 8.20 -1.83
N GLN A 41 21.54 8.04 -3.06
CA GLN A 41 21.55 9.13 -4.04
C GLN A 41 20.09 9.51 -4.33
N PRO A 42 19.73 10.81 -4.27
CA PRO A 42 18.36 11.22 -4.51
C PRO A 42 17.94 10.83 -5.93
N VAL A 43 16.93 9.96 -6.03
CA VAL A 43 16.34 9.56 -7.31
C VAL A 43 15.20 10.51 -7.62
N THR A 44 15.20 11.15 -8.80
CA THR A 44 14.05 11.94 -9.22
C THR A 44 12.87 11.02 -9.51
N VAL A 45 11.79 11.15 -8.75
CA VAL A 45 10.54 10.39 -8.97
C VAL A 45 9.68 11.12 -10.01
N ILE A 46 9.29 10.38 -11.05
CA ILE A 46 8.32 10.81 -12.07
C ILE A 46 7.19 9.78 -12.08
N ALA A 47 6.00 10.23 -11.71
CA ALA A 47 4.85 9.36 -11.48
C ALA A 47 3.91 9.29 -12.69
N GLY A 48 3.34 8.10 -12.90
CA GLY A 48 2.17 7.85 -13.71
C GLY A 48 1.00 7.35 -12.86
N VAL A 49 -0.21 7.81 -13.15
CA VAL A 49 -1.44 7.37 -12.47
C VAL A 49 -2.39 6.77 -13.50
N ILE A 50 -2.80 5.53 -13.29
CA ILE A 50 -3.76 4.84 -14.15
C ILE A 50 -4.95 4.45 -13.31
N THR A 51 -6.14 4.89 -13.69
CA THR A 51 -7.40 4.48 -13.07
C THR A 51 -8.06 3.45 -13.95
N VAL A 52 -8.30 2.26 -13.41
CA VAL A 52 -9.03 1.18 -14.07
C VAL A 52 -10.47 1.22 -13.59
N SER A 53 -11.39 1.54 -14.50
CA SER A 53 -12.81 1.59 -14.20
C SER A 53 -13.66 1.58 -15.47
N THR A 54 -14.73 0.80 -15.46
CA THR A 54 -15.80 0.83 -16.48
C THR A 54 -16.79 1.99 -16.32
N SER A 55 -16.95 2.54 -15.12
CA SER A 55 -17.98 3.55 -14.82
C SER A 55 -17.45 4.99 -14.64
N ARG A 56 -16.16 5.13 -14.36
CA ARG A 56 -15.51 6.45 -14.20
C ARG A 56 -15.00 6.98 -15.54
N ASN A 57 -15.09 8.28 -15.69
CA ASN A 57 -14.34 9.06 -16.67
C ASN A 57 -13.40 10.03 -15.91
N GLN A 58 -12.57 10.79 -16.62
CA GLN A 58 -11.62 11.73 -16.00
C GLN A 58 -12.30 12.74 -15.03
N GLU A 59 -13.53 13.15 -15.33
CA GLU A 59 -14.28 14.07 -14.47
C GLU A 59 -14.70 13.44 -13.14
N LYS A 60 -15.10 12.16 -13.18
CA LYS A 60 -15.62 11.41 -12.03
C LYS A 60 -14.57 10.59 -11.29
N ASP A 61 -13.32 10.62 -11.74
CA ASP A 61 -12.23 9.86 -11.12
C ASP A 61 -11.71 10.50 -9.83
N THR A 62 -12.46 10.32 -8.75
CA THR A 62 -12.08 10.84 -7.43
C THR A 62 -10.81 10.19 -6.90
N SER A 63 -10.60 8.90 -7.13
CA SER A 63 -9.45 8.16 -6.60
C SER A 63 -8.15 8.53 -7.32
N GLY A 64 -8.16 8.62 -8.64
CA GLY A 64 -7.01 9.12 -9.40
C GLY A 64 -6.69 10.58 -9.06
N LYS A 65 -7.70 11.43 -8.84
CA LYS A 65 -7.50 12.80 -8.34
C LYS A 65 -6.88 12.83 -6.94
N SER A 66 -7.29 11.94 -6.04
CA SER A 66 -6.69 11.84 -4.70
C SER A 66 -5.22 11.44 -4.77
N ILE A 67 -4.86 10.46 -5.61
CA ILE A 67 -3.46 10.08 -5.83
C ILE A 67 -2.67 11.27 -6.37
N GLN A 68 -3.20 11.96 -7.39
CA GLN A 68 -2.52 13.12 -7.98
C GLN A 68 -2.31 14.25 -6.97
N ALA A 69 -3.29 14.53 -6.12
CA ALA A 69 -3.18 15.54 -5.07
C ALA A 69 -2.08 15.20 -4.07
N ILE A 70 -2.03 13.93 -3.62
CA ILE A 70 -1.02 13.43 -2.68
C ILE A 70 0.39 13.52 -3.28
N LEU A 71 0.57 13.11 -4.54
CA LEU A 71 1.86 13.19 -5.22
C LEU A 71 2.30 14.64 -5.47
N THR A 72 1.37 15.51 -5.84
CA THR A 72 1.64 16.95 -6.04
C THR A 72 2.06 17.62 -4.74
N GLU A 73 1.38 17.31 -3.62
CA GLU A 73 1.75 17.77 -2.28
C GLU A 73 3.19 17.32 -1.91
N ALA A 74 3.56 16.11 -2.28
CA ALA A 74 4.90 15.56 -2.15
C ALA A 74 5.91 16.10 -3.20
N LYS A 75 5.52 17.05 -4.05
CA LYS A 75 6.34 17.65 -5.12
C LYS A 75 6.85 16.63 -6.16
N ILE A 76 6.13 15.54 -6.35
CA ILE A 76 6.43 14.52 -7.37
C ILE A 76 5.78 14.94 -8.70
N LEU A 77 6.57 14.96 -9.77
CA LEU A 77 6.07 15.29 -11.10
C LEU A 77 5.20 14.14 -11.62
N ILE A 78 3.96 14.45 -11.98
CA ILE A 78 3.04 13.51 -12.63
C ILE A 78 3.12 13.77 -14.13
N ARG A 79 3.67 12.83 -14.88
CA ARG A 79 3.86 12.97 -16.34
C ARG A 79 2.85 12.16 -17.15
N HIS A 80 2.10 11.28 -16.49
CA HIS A 80 1.15 10.40 -17.13
C HIS A 80 -0.10 10.24 -16.28
N TYR A 81 -1.27 10.43 -16.88
CA TYR A 81 -2.56 10.14 -16.25
C TYR A 81 -3.53 9.58 -17.27
N ALA A 82 -4.19 8.48 -16.94
CA ALA A 82 -5.20 7.87 -17.80
C ALA A 82 -6.31 7.19 -16.99
N VAL A 83 -7.49 7.10 -17.60
CA VAL A 83 -8.60 6.26 -17.14
C VAL A 83 -8.87 5.23 -18.24
N VAL A 84 -8.80 3.95 -17.90
CA VAL A 84 -8.94 2.83 -18.83
C VAL A 84 -10.00 1.84 -18.35
N PRO A 85 -10.66 1.10 -19.26
CA PRO A 85 -11.60 0.06 -18.86
C PRO A 85 -10.88 -1.14 -18.23
N ASP A 86 -11.63 -1.95 -17.48
CA ASP A 86 -11.22 -3.23 -16.90
C ASP A 86 -10.96 -4.30 -18.00
N LYS A 87 -9.90 -4.10 -18.79
CA LYS A 87 -9.46 -5.01 -19.85
C LYS A 87 -7.95 -5.16 -19.79
N ILE A 88 -7.46 -6.39 -19.78
CA ILE A 88 -6.02 -6.73 -19.71
C ILE A 88 -5.21 -5.92 -20.74
N GLU A 89 -5.61 -5.94 -22.01
CA GLU A 89 -4.88 -5.24 -23.07
C GLU A 89 -4.87 -3.72 -22.90
N ALA A 90 -5.97 -3.13 -22.42
CA ALA A 90 -6.04 -1.69 -22.16
C ALA A 90 -5.10 -1.29 -21.02
N ILE A 91 -5.13 -2.04 -19.91
CA ILE A 91 -4.27 -1.83 -18.74
C ILE A 91 -2.79 -1.96 -19.12
N ARG A 92 -2.44 -3.02 -19.87
CA ARG A 92 -1.05 -3.27 -20.31
C ARG A 92 -0.56 -2.20 -21.27
N THR A 93 -1.36 -1.85 -22.28
CA THR A 93 -1.02 -0.80 -23.24
C THR A 93 -0.71 0.50 -22.50
N GLU A 94 -1.56 0.88 -21.57
CA GLU A 94 -1.41 2.12 -20.81
C GLU A 94 -0.20 2.08 -19.87
N LEU A 95 0.03 0.95 -19.19
CA LEU A 95 1.21 0.73 -18.37
C LEU A 95 2.50 0.89 -19.19
N TYR A 96 2.57 0.31 -20.39
CA TYR A 96 3.72 0.45 -21.28
C TYR A 96 3.92 1.89 -21.76
N GLN A 97 2.85 2.67 -21.98
CA GLN A 97 2.98 4.10 -22.28
C GLN A 97 3.53 4.87 -21.07
N ALA A 98 3.01 4.59 -19.88
CA ALA A 98 3.43 5.28 -18.66
C ALA A 98 4.92 5.07 -18.37
N ILE A 99 5.43 3.83 -18.42
CA ILE A 99 6.84 3.53 -18.06
C ILE A 99 7.87 4.09 -19.04
N ARG A 100 7.45 4.55 -20.23
CA ARG A 100 8.35 5.29 -21.15
C ARG A 100 8.82 6.61 -20.58
N THR A 101 8.01 7.22 -19.71
CA THR A 101 8.27 8.57 -19.21
C THR A 101 8.24 8.69 -17.70
N CYS A 102 7.71 7.67 -17.00
CA CYS A 102 7.59 7.58 -15.55
C CYS A 102 8.47 6.45 -14.99
N ASN A 103 8.93 6.61 -13.75
CA ASN A 103 9.63 5.55 -13.02
C ASN A 103 8.84 5.00 -11.83
N CYS A 104 7.73 5.65 -11.45
CA CYS A 104 6.74 5.14 -10.52
C CYS A 104 5.38 5.12 -11.22
N VAL A 105 4.66 3.99 -11.22
CA VAL A 105 3.30 3.92 -11.77
C VAL A 105 2.35 3.35 -10.72
N ILE A 106 1.29 4.10 -10.42
CA ILE A 106 0.23 3.70 -9.51
C ILE A 106 -1.03 3.43 -10.33
N ILE A 107 -1.46 2.17 -10.33
CA ILE A 107 -2.68 1.68 -10.96
C ILE A 107 -3.72 1.45 -9.87
N ASN A 108 -4.87 2.10 -9.96
CA ASN A 108 -5.96 1.96 -9.00
C ASN A 108 -7.24 1.43 -9.65
N GLY A 109 -7.94 0.53 -8.97
CA GLY A 109 -9.18 -0.09 -9.48
C GLY A 109 -8.95 -1.41 -10.22
N GLY A 110 -10.06 -2.10 -10.53
CA GLY A 110 -10.05 -3.41 -11.21
C GLY A 110 -9.35 -4.55 -10.43
N THR A 111 -9.22 -4.42 -9.10
CA THR A 111 -8.54 -5.41 -8.26
C THR A 111 -9.49 -6.32 -7.49
N GLY A 112 -10.80 -6.16 -7.62
CA GLY A 112 -11.79 -6.97 -6.88
C GLY A 112 -11.81 -8.45 -7.29
N LEU A 113 -12.92 -9.11 -6.93
CA LEU A 113 -13.15 -10.54 -7.19
C LEU A 113 -14.20 -10.79 -8.28
N THR A 114 -14.71 -9.72 -8.92
CA THR A 114 -15.67 -9.88 -10.01
C THR A 114 -14.97 -10.36 -11.27
N HIS A 115 -15.73 -10.88 -12.25
CA HIS A 115 -15.14 -11.40 -13.49
C HIS A 115 -14.41 -10.35 -14.33
N ASP A 116 -14.72 -9.06 -14.13
CA ASP A 116 -14.12 -7.97 -14.89
C ASP A 116 -12.81 -7.49 -14.23
N ASP A 117 -12.68 -7.69 -12.92
CA ASP A 117 -11.50 -7.26 -12.15
C ASP A 117 -10.26 -8.03 -12.63
N CYS A 118 -9.44 -7.36 -13.45
CA CYS A 118 -8.30 -7.98 -14.11
C CYS A 118 -6.99 -7.22 -13.94
N THR A 119 -6.92 -6.19 -13.08
CA THR A 119 -5.70 -5.38 -12.91
C THR A 119 -4.52 -6.21 -12.41
N ILE A 120 -4.74 -7.11 -11.44
CA ILE A 120 -3.66 -7.94 -10.89
C ILE A 120 -3.19 -8.97 -11.94
N GLU A 121 -4.13 -9.55 -12.68
CA GLU A 121 -3.90 -10.53 -13.75
C GLU A 121 -3.22 -9.88 -14.96
N ALA A 122 -3.53 -8.62 -15.24
CA ALA A 122 -2.88 -7.84 -16.29
C ALA A 122 -1.41 -7.55 -15.94
N VAL A 123 -1.13 -7.15 -14.70
CA VAL A 123 0.16 -6.59 -14.31
C VAL A 123 1.12 -7.62 -13.71
N SER A 124 0.65 -8.53 -12.86
CA SER A 124 1.52 -9.48 -12.13
C SER A 124 2.44 -10.32 -13.03
N PRO A 125 1.98 -10.83 -14.20
CA PRO A 125 2.85 -11.58 -15.12
C PRO A 125 3.97 -10.75 -15.75
N LEU A 126 3.88 -9.41 -15.70
CA LEU A 126 4.87 -8.51 -16.27
C LEU A 126 5.95 -8.09 -15.26
N LEU A 127 5.74 -8.35 -13.96
CA LEU A 127 6.67 -7.97 -12.90
C LEU A 127 7.91 -8.88 -12.95
N GLU A 128 9.09 -8.26 -13.07
CA GLU A 128 10.39 -8.96 -13.03
C GLU A 128 10.74 -9.40 -11.60
N LYS A 129 10.44 -8.53 -10.62
CA LYS A 129 10.56 -8.81 -9.19
C LYS A 129 9.31 -8.33 -8.48
N ARG A 130 8.67 -9.22 -7.72
CA ARG A 130 7.51 -8.90 -6.89
C ARG A 130 7.96 -8.37 -5.54
N MET A 131 7.20 -7.41 -5.01
CA MET A 131 7.34 -6.88 -3.66
C MET A 131 6.16 -7.40 -2.82
N ASP A 132 6.15 -8.70 -2.51
CA ASP A 132 4.98 -9.35 -1.88
C ASP A 132 4.58 -8.70 -0.54
N GLY A 133 5.58 -8.21 0.22
CA GLY A 133 5.37 -7.46 1.46
C GLY A 133 4.50 -6.20 1.31
N PHE A 134 4.42 -5.59 0.11
CA PHE A 134 3.52 -4.46 -0.12
C PHE A 134 2.05 -4.84 0.08
N GLY A 135 1.61 -5.94 -0.54
CA GLY A 135 0.23 -6.41 -0.43
C GLY A 135 -0.11 -6.89 0.98
N GLU A 136 0.86 -7.51 1.65
CA GLU A 136 0.73 -7.95 3.04
C GLU A 136 0.56 -6.77 4.00
N LEU A 137 1.45 -5.78 3.94
CA LEU A 137 1.36 -4.57 4.75
C LEU A 137 0.10 -3.75 4.43
N PHE A 138 -0.29 -3.68 3.16
CA PHE A 138 -1.52 -3.02 2.76
C PHE A 138 -2.74 -3.68 3.42
N ARG A 139 -2.85 -5.01 3.38
CA ARG A 139 -3.96 -5.73 4.04
C ARG A 139 -3.91 -5.63 5.56
N MET A 140 -2.72 -5.67 6.15
CA MET A 140 -2.54 -5.49 7.60
C MET A 140 -3.03 -4.10 8.04
N LYS A 141 -2.58 -3.03 7.37
CA LYS A 141 -3.05 -1.66 7.68
C LYS A 141 -4.53 -1.49 7.37
N SER A 142 -5.01 -2.06 6.28
CA SER A 142 -6.44 -2.02 5.95
C SER A 142 -7.29 -2.75 7.01
N TYR A 143 -6.78 -3.82 7.63
CA TYR A 143 -7.49 -4.53 8.69
C TYR A 143 -7.80 -3.63 9.89
N GLU A 144 -6.92 -2.67 10.20
CA GLU A 144 -7.12 -1.68 11.26
C GLU A 144 -8.31 -0.75 10.97
N GLU A 145 -8.61 -0.49 9.69
CA GLU A 145 -9.70 0.41 9.26
C GLU A 145 -11.00 -0.32 8.92
N ILE A 146 -10.93 -1.44 8.19
CA ILE A 146 -12.09 -2.12 7.59
C ILE A 146 -12.28 -3.56 8.09
N GLY A 147 -11.47 -3.99 9.07
CA GLY A 147 -11.56 -5.32 9.67
C GLY A 147 -11.38 -6.45 8.67
N THR A 148 -12.17 -7.52 8.82
CA THR A 148 -12.09 -8.73 8.00
C THR A 148 -12.32 -8.50 6.50
N SER A 149 -12.94 -7.36 6.12
CA SER A 149 -13.10 -6.98 4.71
C SER A 149 -11.75 -6.84 4.00
N SER A 150 -10.67 -6.53 4.72
CA SER A 150 -9.32 -6.45 4.16
C SER A 150 -8.82 -7.77 3.58
N MET A 151 -9.40 -8.91 3.97
CA MET A 151 -9.11 -10.22 3.38
C MET A 151 -9.40 -10.25 1.88
N LEU A 152 -10.40 -9.49 1.42
CA LEU A 152 -10.80 -9.42 0.00
C LEU A 152 -9.96 -8.39 -0.78
N SER A 153 -9.19 -7.55 -0.08
CA SER A 153 -8.37 -6.52 -0.70
C SER A 153 -7.17 -7.14 -1.42
N ARG A 154 -7.16 -7.01 -2.74
CA ARG A 154 -6.02 -7.39 -3.58
C ARG A 154 -5.21 -6.14 -3.92
N ALA A 155 -3.93 -6.20 -3.61
CA ALA A 155 -2.91 -5.23 -3.96
C ALA A 155 -1.62 -5.99 -4.28
N VAL A 156 -0.91 -5.56 -5.32
CA VAL A 156 0.40 -6.12 -5.71
C VAL A 156 1.32 -4.98 -6.08
N ALA A 157 2.61 -5.16 -5.84
CA ALA A 157 3.62 -4.26 -6.34
C ALA A 157 4.85 -5.03 -6.79
N GLY A 158 5.67 -4.40 -7.61
CA GLY A 158 6.90 -4.98 -8.12
C GLY A 158 7.64 -4.02 -9.04
N THR A 159 8.63 -4.56 -9.74
CA THR A 159 9.43 -3.78 -10.70
C THR A 159 9.27 -4.30 -12.12
N ILE A 160 9.31 -3.38 -13.08
CA ILE A 160 9.40 -3.66 -14.52
C ILE A 160 10.48 -2.74 -15.08
N GLN A 161 11.58 -3.28 -15.64
CA GLN A 161 12.66 -2.49 -16.25
C GLN A 161 13.18 -1.37 -15.33
N GLY A 162 13.38 -1.71 -14.06
CA GLY A 162 13.82 -0.78 -13.01
C GLY A 162 12.80 0.28 -12.59
N LYS A 163 11.53 0.18 -13.03
CA LYS A 163 10.44 1.09 -12.64
C LYS A 163 9.56 0.42 -11.58
N ALA A 164 9.08 1.19 -10.62
CA ALA A 164 8.21 0.70 -9.55
C ALA A 164 6.74 0.75 -9.97
N ILE A 165 6.04 -0.39 -9.89
CA ILE A 165 4.63 -0.52 -10.27
C ILE A 165 3.82 -0.94 -9.04
N PHE A 166 2.71 -0.26 -8.79
CA PHE A 166 1.79 -0.55 -7.69
C PHE A 166 0.37 -0.70 -8.24
N CYS A 167 -0.28 -1.82 -7.95
CA CYS A 167 -1.71 -2.03 -8.20
C CYS A 167 -2.45 -2.05 -6.87
N ILE A 168 -3.41 -1.15 -6.71
CA ILE A 168 -4.15 -0.94 -5.46
C ILE A 168 -5.67 -0.86 -5.71
N PRO A 169 -6.51 -1.14 -4.70
CA PRO A 169 -7.96 -0.98 -4.84
C PRO A 169 -8.37 0.45 -5.18
N GLY A 170 -9.48 0.59 -5.92
CA GLY A 170 -9.97 1.86 -6.45
C GLY A 170 -10.86 2.67 -5.51
N SER A 171 -10.91 2.36 -4.21
CA SER A 171 -11.64 3.17 -3.23
C SER A 171 -10.77 4.32 -2.74
N THR A 172 -11.37 5.48 -2.46
CA THR A 172 -10.60 6.67 -2.03
C THR A 172 -9.82 6.44 -0.72
N ALA A 173 -10.38 5.63 0.19
CA ALA A 173 -9.68 5.22 1.42
C ALA A 173 -8.44 4.37 1.11
N ALA A 174 -8.59 3.33 0.28
CA ALA A 174 -7.49 2.45 -0.11
C ALA A 174 -6.36 3.20 -0.82
N VAL A 175 -6.69 4.08 -1.77
CA VAL A 175 -5.66 4.86 -2.49
C VAL A 175 -4.94 5.83 -1.56
N THR A 176 -5.65 6.44 -0.61
CA THR A 176 -5.04 7.35 0.37
C THR A 176 -4.10 6.58 1.30
N LEU A 177 -4.56 5.45 1.83
CA LEU A 177 -3.77 4.58 2.70
C LEU A 177 -2.49 4.11 1.99
N ALA A 178 -2.63 3.49 0.81
CA ALA A 178 -1.49 2.96 0.09
C ALA A 178 -0.50 4.05 -0.32
N THR A 179 -0.98 5.16 -0.88
CA THR A 179 -0.11 6.22 -1.40
C THR A 179 0.63 6.92 -0.27
N LYS A 180 -0.06 7.34 0.81
CA LYS A 180 0.57 8.10 1.90
C LYS A 180 1.43 7.24 2.82
N THR A 181 0.99 6.03 3.14
CA THR A 181 1.59 5.25 4.24
C THR A 181 2.57 4.18 3.78
N LEU A 182 2.53 3.79 2.51
CA LEU A 182 3.39 2.72 1.97
C LEU A 182 4.23 3.21 0.79
N ILE A 183 3.61 3.84 -0.21
CA ILE A 183 4.32 4.19 -1.45
C ILE A 183 5.26 5.38 -1.24
N LEU A 184 4.74 6.53 -0.78
CA LEU A 184 5.54 7.75 -0.61
C LEU A 184 6.76 7.57 0.31
N PRO A 185 6.66 6.89 1.47
CA PRO A 185 7.80 6.72 2.36
C PRO A 185 8.94 5.88 1.75
N GLU A 186 8.63 4.96 0.84
CA GLU A 186 9.58 3.96 0.33
C GLU A 186 10.00 4.19 -1.12
N ILE A 187 9.34 5.06 -1.88
CA ILE A 187 9.54 5.14 -3.34
C ILE A 187 10.97 5.47 -3.74
N ASP A 188 11.65 6.37 -3.02
CA ASP A 188 13.04 6.72 -3.28
C ASP A 188 13.97 5.52 -3.05
N HIS A 189 13.71 4.77 -1.98
CA HIS A 189 14.47 3.58 -1.63
C HIS A 189 14.26 2.47 -2.65
N ILE A 190 13.01 2.22 -3.06
CA ILE A 190 12.66 1.25 -4.11
C ILE A 190 13.39 1.60 -5.41
N LEU A 191 13.30 2.85 -5.88
CA LEU A 191 13.88 3.26 -7.16
C LEU A 191 15.41 3.28 -7.17
N SER A 192 16.04 3.52 -6.01
CA SER A 192 17.49 3.43 -5.85
C SER A 192 18.04 1.99 -5.99
N HIS A 193 17.20 0.98 -5.73
CA HIS A 193 17.53 -0.44 -5.86
C HIS A 193 17.06 -1.03 -7.20
N ALA A 194 15.94 -0.55 -7.73
CA ALA A 194 15.36 -1.07 -8.96
C ALA A 194 16.20 -0.72 -10.21
N ASN A 195 16.91 0.42 -10.22
CA ASN A 195 17.76 0.85 -11.34
C ASN A 195 19.22 0.36 -11.26
N ARG A 196 19.53 -0.60 -10.38
CA ARG A 196 20.86 -1.24 -10.28
C ARG A 196 20.84 -2.61 -10.93
#